data_AF-A0A319DFW1-F1
#
_entry.id   AF-A0A319DFW1-F1
#
_cell.length_a   1.000
_cell.length_b   1.000
_cell.length_c   1.000
_cell.angle_alpha   90.00
_cell.angle_beta   90.00
_cell.angle_gamma   90.00
#
_symmetry.space_group_name_H-M   'P 1'
#
loop_
_entity.id
_entity.type
_entity.pdbx_description
1 polymer ?
#
loop_
_entity_poly.entity_id
_entity_poly.type
_entity_poly.pdbx_seq_one_letter_code
_entity_poly.pdbx_strand_id
1 'polypeptide(L)'
;MIPPCDPVILENNPQFKRLYQHLTTTLFNPDGSTRVHDAQPARKALREEVRDCRVRDAKKKIKQQALRRLAFDPDSGLPEDCRDPVAIVTLYLESSPDLLALDHDNLDAADVQVLLAPDIDLFYSSMPLLVGPLSEILSATLNDVRVIANLGTTPAGSTSTEVPRPRARTRQGIARSIAQVPVAAQLDERLRALRQKQLTELPAARTQMATLAAEVLANRAALLERTVMLLERAKHGALARATKAQAEHLAIVAQGVEGKLNVMKLDILATIHTPEVVAALGRYNRHLRDTRERLEERRVLALEELKGYEDVDTGGGNSRTTRAQSEPMKEIARRYGSLIRDIEDSLQFLQFLQLFHDTSTPQPPKMADEALSIYDEIEIEDMTFDPVLQIYHYPCPCGDRFEIAIDDLRDGEDIGVCPSCSLMIRVIFDEADLAKDDDDKTGSGAVTVQA
;
A
#
# COMPACT_ATOMS: atom_id res chain seq x y z
N MET A 1 -0.09 -35.85 -30.83
CA MET A 1 1.03 -35.64 -29.89
C MET A 1 1.15 -36.82 -28.96
N ILE A 2 2.35 -37.39 -28.87
CA ILE A 2 2.63 -38.46 -27.90
C ILE A 2 2.66 -37.80 -26.51
N PRO A 3 1.82 -38.23 -25.54
CA PRO A 3 1.81 -37.63 -24.22
C PRO A 3 3.20 -37.77 -23.57
N PRO A 4 3.72 -36.72 -22.93
CA PRO A 4 4.98 -36.80 -22.20
C PRO A 4 4.81 -37.80 -21.05
N CYS A 5 5.71 -38.78 -20.96
CA CYS A 5 5.75 -39.72 -19.84
C CYS A 5 6.51 -39.11 -18.66
N ASP A 6 6.00 -39.36 -17.45
CA ASP A 6 6.65 -38.96 -16.21
C ASP A 6 8.04 -39.61 -16.10
N PRO A 7 9.12 -38.85 -15.83
CA PRO A 7 10.47 -39.38 -15.69
C PRO A 7 10.57 -40.50 -14.65
N VAL A 8 9.74 -40.48 -13.60
CA VAL A 8 9.74 -41.52 -12.54
C VAL A 8 9.34 -42.89 -13.11
N ILE A 9 8.42 -42.94 -14.07
CA ILE A 9 7.98 -44.19 -14.71
C ILE A 9 9.06 -44.74 -15.65
N LEU A 10 9.81 -43.84 -16.31
CA LEU A 10 10.92 -44.20 -17.18
C LEU A 10 12.14 -44.72 -16.39
N GLU A 11 12.34 -44.22 -15.17
CA GLU A 11 13.39 -44.69 -14.25
C GLU A 11 13.04 -46.05 -13.65
N ASN A 12 11.78 -46.25 -13.25
CA ASN A 12 11.30 -47.49 -12.64
C ASN A 12 11.20 -48.67 -13.65
N ASN A 13 11.04 -48.39 -14.94
CA ASN A 13 10.94 -49.43 -15.97
C ASN A 13 11.89 -49.20 -17.16
N PRO A 14 13.12 -49.77 -17.12
CA PRO A 14 14.12 -49.54 -18.15
C PRO A 14 13.76 -50.19 -19.51
N GLN A 15 12.94 -51.25 -19.52
CA GLN A 15 12.46 -51.85 -20.77
C GLN A 15 11.44 -50.94 -21.46
N PHE A 16 10.51 -50.37 -20.69
CA PHE A 16 9.55 -49.38 -21.18
C PHE A 16 10.26 -48.10 -21.64
N LYS A 17 11.30 -47.64 -20.93
CA LYS A 17 12.14 -46.50 -21.37
C LYS A 17 12.75 -46.74 -22.74
N ARG A 18 13.32 -47.93 -22.99
CA ARG A 18 13.88 -48.29 -24.30
C ARG A 18 12.80 -48.34 -25.39
N LEU A 19 11.62 -48.90 -25.08
CA LEU A 19 10.49 -48.92 -25.99
C LEU A 19 10.01 -47.50 -26.32
N TYR A 20 9.78 -46.66 -25.31
CA TYR A 20 9.32 -45.28 -25.47
C TYR A 20 10.32 -44.46 -26.27
N GLN A 21 11.63 -44.59 -25.98
CA GLN A 21 12.69 -43.99 -26.77
C GLN A 21 12.63 -44.48 -28.21
N HIS A 22 12.59 -45.79 -28.45
CA HIS A 22 12.47 -46.33 -29.81
C HIS A 22 11.23 -45.81 -30.55
N LEU A 23 10.05 -45.84 -29.91
CA LEU A 23 8.81 -45.32 -30.50
C LEU A 23 8.92 -43.82 -30.85
N THR A 24 9.49 -43.01 -29.96
CA THR A 24 9.58 -41.54 -30.14
C THR A 24 10.74 -41.10 -31.03
N THR A 25 11.83 -41.89 -31.14
CA THR A 25 13.01 -41.53 -31.92
C THR A 25 13.10 -42.22 -33.27
N THR A 26 12.59 -43.45 -33.43
CA THR A 26 12.72 -44.19 -34.71
C THR A 26 11.40 -44.29 -35.46
N LEU A 27 10.28 -44.52 -34.76
CA LEU A 27 9.02 -44.89 -35.42
C LEU A 27 8.04 -43.73 -35.60
N PHE A 28 7.91 -42.83 -34.63
CA PHE A 28 6.91 -41.76 -34.65
C PHE A 28 7.53 -40.36 -34.66
N ASN A 29 6.83 -39.43 -35.30
CA ASN A 29 7.06 -38.00 -35.17
C ASN A 29 6.42 -37.46 -33.88
N PRO A 30 6.79 -36.25 -33.41
CA PRO A 30 6.18 -35.63 -32.23
C PRO A 30 4.64 -35.54 -32.30
N ASP A 31 4.09 -35.46 -33.51
CA ASP A 31 2.66 -35.41 -33.75
C ASP A 31 1.96 -36.78 -33.66
N GLY A 32 2.73 -37.88 -33.63
CA GLY A 32 2.23 -39.26 -33.58
C GLY A 32 2.12 -39.96 -34.94
N SER A 33 2.55 -39.30 -36.03
CA SER A 33 2.61 -39.92 -37.36
C SER A 33 3.84 -40.83 -37.51
N THR A 34 3.75 -41.86 -38.35
CA THR A 34 4.83 -42.84 -38.55
C THR A 34 5.90 -42.36 -39.53
N ARG A 35 7.17 -42.36 -39.09
CA ARG A 35 8.36 -41.97 -39.88
C ARG A 35 8.61 -42.86 -41.09
N VAL A 36 8.35 -44.17 -40.96
CA VAL A 36 8.59 -45.19 -42.00
C VAL A 36 7.79 -44.88 -43.28
N HIS A 37 6.59 -44.32 -43.13
CA HIS A 37 5.73 -44.00 -44.25
C HIS A 37 6.00 -42.63 -44.87
N ASP A 38 6.75 -41.77 -44.17
CA ASP A 38 7.13 -40.45 -44.67
C ASP A 38 8.22 -40.52 -45.75
N ALA A 39 9.06 -41.56 -45.71
CA ALA A 39 10.14 -41.79 -46.65
C ALA A 39 9.69 -42.44 -47.97
N GLN A 40 8.43 -42.93 -48.06
CA GLN A 40 7.93 -43.57 -49.28
C GLN A 40 7.62 -42.50 -50.35
N PRO A 41 8.23 -42.60 -51.56
CA PRO A 41 8.07 -41.57 -52.59
C PRO A 41 6.61 -41.43 -53.05
N ALA A 42 5.85 -42.54 -53.12
CA ALA A 42 4.43 -42.52 -53.46
C ALA A 42 3.58 -41.73 -52.44
N ARG A 43 3.88 -41.82 -51.14
CA ARG A 43 3.17 -41.05 -50.11
C ARG A 43 3.59 -39.59 -50.09
N LYS A 44 4.84 -39.29 -50.42
CA LYS A 44 5.30 -37.90 -50.60
C LYS A 44 4.56 -37.23 -51.75
N ALA A 45 4.46 -37.90 -52.90
CA ALA A 45 3.68 -37.43 -54.05
C ALA A 45 2.20 -37.21 -53.68
N LEU A 46 1.56 -38.17 -53.01
CA LEU A 46 0.18 -38.02 -52.54
C LEU A 46 0.00 -36.83 -51.57
N ARG A 47 0.97 -36.56 -50.70
CA ARG A 47 0.93 -35.39 -49.80
C ARG A 47 1.06 -34.08 -50.54
N GLU A 48 1.91 -34.03 -51.56
CA GLU A 48 2.04 -32.88 -52.44
C GLU A 48 0.72 -32.64 -53.19
N GLU A 49 0.11 -33.68 -53.76
CA GLU A 49 -1.22 -33.60 -54.40
C GLU A 49 -2.31 -33.12 -53.42
N VAL A 50 -2.37 -33.68 -52.21
CA VAL A 50 -3.33 -33.25 -51.18
C VAL A 50 -3.08 -31.80 -50.77
N ARG A 51 -1.81 -31.38 -50.67
CA ARG A 51 -1.45 -29.99 -50.38
C ARG A 51 -1.94 -29.08 -51.50
N ASP A 52 -1.75 -29.47 -52.76
CA ASP A 52 -2.20 -28.69 -53.91
C ASP A 52 -3.73 -28.61 -53.98
N CYS A 53 -4.44 -29.69 -53.69
CA CYS A 53 -5.90 -29.70 -53.53
C CYS A 53 -6.35 -28.73 -52.42
N ARG A 54 -5.70 -28.77 -51.25
CA ARG A 54 -5.99 -27.85 -50.13
C ARG A 54 -5.72 -26.40 -50.47
N VAL A 55 -4.62 -26.12 -51.17
CA VAL A 55 -4.29 -24.76 -51.63
C VAL A 55 -5.33 -24.27 -52.64
N ARG A 56 -5.79 -25.13 -53.55
CA ARG A 56 -6.86 -24.79 -54.50
C ARG A 56 -8.18 -24.51 -53.79
N ASP A 57 -8.59 -25.36 -52.85
CA ASP A 57 -9.81 -25.16 -52.04
C ASP A 57 -9.72 -23.88 -51.20
N ALA A 58 -8.60 -23.65 -50.52
CA ALA A 58 -8.38 -22.42 -49.76
C ALA A 58 -8.44 -21.16 -50.65
N LYS A 59 -7.82 -21.19 -51.84
CA LYS A 59 -7.92 -20.09 -52.81
C LYS A 59 -9.37 -19.86 -53.25
N LYS A 60 -10.15 -20.92 -53.50
CA LYS A 60 -11.58 -20.81 -53.85
C LYS A 60 -12.35 -20.12 -52.71
N LYS A 61 -12.19 -20.60 -51.47
CA LYS A 61 -12.86 -20.03 -50.29
C LYS A 61 -12.49 -18.58 -50.02
N ILE A 62 -11.20 -18.22 -50.12
CA ILE A 62 -10.75 -16.84 -49.93
C ILE A 62 -11.37 -15.92 -50.98
N LYS A 63 -11.40 -16.34 -52.26
CA LYS A 63 -12.03 -15.56 -53.33
C LYS A 63 -13.53 -15.40 -53.11
N GLN A 64 -14.21 -16.49 -52.77
CA GLN A 64 -15.65 -16.49 -52.49
C GLN A 64 -16.01 -15.57 -51.31
N GLN A 65 -15.23 -15.63 -50.23
CA GLN A 65 -15.43 -14.77 -49.06
C GLN A 65 -15.10 -13.29 -49.36
N ALA A 66 -14.08 -13.02 -50.17
CA ALA A 66 -13.76 -11.66 -50.61
C ALA A 66 -14.86 -11.08 -51.50
N LEU A 67 -15.40 -11.88 -52.43
CA LEU A 67 -16.55 -11.51 -53.26
C LEU A 67 -17.81 -11.26 -52.42
N ARG A 68 -18.08 -12.11 -51.43
CA ARG A 68 -19.18 -11.92 -50.48
C ARG A 68 -19.05 -10.61 -49.71
N ARG A 69 -17.87 -10.30 -49.20
CA ARG A 69 -17.63 -9.02 -48.52
C ARG A 69 -17.86 -7.85 -49.48
N LEU A 70 -17.34 -7.93 -50.70
CA LEU A 70 -17.53 -6.88 -51.71
C LEU A 70 -19.01 -6.68 -52.09
N ALA A 71 -19.79 -7.76 -52.21
CA ALA A 71 -21.19 -7.73 -52.60
C ALA A 71 -22.12 -7.14 -51.53
N PHE A 72 -21.86 -7.45 -50.25
CA PHE A 72 -22.79 -7.16 -49.16
C PHE A 72 -22.32 -6.08 -48.18
N ASP A 73 -21.05 -5.64 -48.26
CA ASP A 73 -20.53 -4.56 -47.44
C ASP A 73 -20.81 -3.20 -48.11
N PRO A 74 -21.58 -2.29 -47.48
CA PRO A 74 -21.92 -1.00 -48.07
C PRO A 74 -20.71 -0.10 -48.32
N ASP A 75 -19.61 -0.29 -47.58
CA ASP A 75 -18.40 0.55 -47.63
C ASP A 75 -17.33 0.00 -48.58
N SER A 76 -17.67 -1.00 -49.39
CA SER A 76 -16.73 -1.73 -50.26
C SER A 76 -16.19 -0.94 -51.46
N GLY A 77 -16.63 0.31 -51.64
CA GLY A 77 -16.22 1.17 -52.76
C GLY A 77 -16.75 0.73 -54.12
N LEU A 78 -17.66 -0.26 -54.17
CA LEU A 78 -18.21 -0.77 -55.41
C LEU A 78 -19.36 0.10 -55.95
N PRO A 79 -19.35 0.47 -57.25
CA PRO A 79 -20.48 1.14 -57.90
C PRO A 79 -21.78 0.35 -57.75
N GLU A 80 -22.89 1.04 -57.51
CA GLU A 80 -24.21 0.43 -57.27
C GLU A 80 -24.64 -0.49 -58.44
N ASP A 81 -24.35 -0.10 -59.68
CA ASP A 81 -24.67 -0.86 -60.90
C ASP A 81 -24.01 -2.25 -60.96
N CYS A 82 -22.90 -2.44 -60.25
CA CYS A 82 -22.15 -3.69 -60.22
C CYS A 82 -22.46 -4.54 -58.98
N ARG A 83 -23.22 -4.03 -58.00
CA ARG A 83 -23.50 -4.77 -56.75
C ARG A 83 -24.44 -5.93 -56.97
N ASP A 84 -25.54 -5.72 -57.67
CA ASP A 84 -26.57 -6.75 -57.88
C ASP A 84 -26.03 -7.97 -58.65
N PRO A 85 -25.30 -7.82 -59.78
CA PRO A 85 -24.73 -8.95 -60.51
C PRO A 85 -23.68 -9.70 -59.67
N VAL A 86 -22.86 -8.99 -58.90
CA VAL A 86 -21.86 -9.59 -58.03
C VAL A 86 -22.52 -10.34 -56.86
N ALA A 87 -23.61 -9.82 -56.30
CA ALA A 87 -24.37 -10.49 -55.25
C ALA A 87 -25.04 -11.77 -55.77
N ILE A 88 -25.68 -11.73 -56.93
CA ILE A 88 -26.33 -12.88 -57.58
C ILE A 88 -25.29 -13.97 -57.87
N VAL A 89 -24.16 -13.62 -58.49
CA VAL A 89 -23.07 -14.56 -58.79
C VAL A 89 -22.45 -15.13 -57.51
N THR A 90 -22.30 -14.33 -56.45
CA THR A 90 -21.78 -14.82 -55.17
C THR A 90 -22.72 -15.83 -54.51
N LEU A 91 -24.02 -15.54 -54.47
CA LEU A 91 -25.04 -16.46 -53.93
C LEU A 91 -25.14 -17.76 -54.74
N TYR A 92 -24.98 -17.67 -56.06
CA TYR A 92 -24.90 -18.84 -56.94
C TYR A 92 -23.67 -19.71 -56.62
N LEU A 93 -22.49 -19.10 -56.45
CA LEU A 93 -21.26 -19.81 -56.07
C LEU A 93 -21.32 -20.44 -54.66
N GLU A 94 -22.11 -19.86 -53.75
CA GLU A 94 -22.36 -20.40 -52.40
C GLU A 94 -23.37 -21.55 -52.39
N SER A 95 -24.40 -21.50 -53.25
CA SER A 95 -25.45 -22.51 -53.32
C SER A 95 -25.04 -23.77 -54.09
N SER A 96 -24.08 -23.69 -55.01
CA SER A 96 -23.59 -24.86 -55.76
C SER A 96 -22.08 -25.09 -55.55
N PRO A 97 -21.68 -25.78 -54.47
CA PRO A 97 -20.27 -26.05 -54.19
C PRO A 97 -19.62 -27.02 -55.18
N ASP A 98 -20.42 -27.90 -55.82
CA ASP A 98 -19.97 -29.06 -56.62
C ASP A 98 -19.78 -28.79 -58.12
N LEU A 99 -20.23 -27.64 -58.66
CA LEU A 99 -20.12 -27.33 -60.10
C LEU A 99 -18.69 -27.16 -60.65
N LEU A 100 -17.68 -27.12 -59.77
CA LEU A 100 -16.26 -27.09 -60.15
C LEU A 100 -15.56 -28.45 -60.01
N ALA A 101 -16.29 -29.50 -59.62
CA ALA A 101 -15.85 -30.88 -59.74
C ALA A 101 -16.22 -31.37 -61.14
N LEU A 102 -15.21 -31.56 -61.98
CA LEU A 102 -15.27 -31.70 -63.43
C LEU A 102 -16.02 -32.93 -64.01
N ASP A 103 -16.94 -33.59 -63.29
CA ASP A 103 -17.41 -34.94 -63.69
C ASP A 103 -18.91 -35.23 -63.66
N HIS A 104 -19.83 -34.30 -63.35
CA HIS A 104 -21.27 -34.62 -63.39
C HIS A 104 -22.07 -33.71 -64.32
N ASP A 105 -22.52 -34.30 -65.43
CA ASP A 105 -23.54 -33.80 -66.36
C ASP A 105 -24.89 -33.63 -65.62
N ASN A 106 -25.00 -32.63 -64.76
CA ASN A 106 -26.28 -32.24 -64.18
C ASN A 106 -27.05 -31.43 -65.21
N LEU A 107 -28.06 -32.05 -65.84
CA LEU A 107 -29.01 -31.40 -66.76
C LEU A 107 -29.58 -30.08 -66.18
N ASP A 108 -29.81 -30.03 -64.86
CA ASP A 108 -30.35 -28.85 -64.16
C ASP A 108 -29.36 -27.67 -64.09
N ALA A 109 -28.06 -27.91 -64.18
CA ALA A 109 -27.06 -26.84 -64.15
C ALA A 109 -26.99 -26.05 -65.47
N ALA A 110 -27.34 -26.70 -66.59
CA ALA A 110 -27.36 -26.07 -67.90
C ALA A 110 -28.51 -25.03 -68.00
N ASP A 111 -29.69 -25.37 -67.48
CA ASP A 111 -30.86 -24.48 -67.50
C ASP A 111 -30.65 -23.23 -66.61
N VAL A 112 -29.97 -23.39 -65.47
CA VAL A 112 -29.64 -22.29 -64.56
C VAL A 112 -28.51 -21.40 -65.13
N GLN A 113 -27.54 -21.98 -65.85
CA GLN A 113 -26.51 -21.21 -66.56
C GLN A 113 -27.09 -20.37 -67.71
N VAL A 114 -28.11 -20.87 -68.40
CA VAL A 114 -28.84 -20.09 -69.43
C VAL A 114 -29.61 -18.93 -68.80
N LEU A 115 -30.22 -19.14 -67.62
CA LEU A 115 -30.95 -18.10 -66.90
C LEU A 115 -30.03 -16.99 -66.34
N LEU A 116 -28.86 -17.36 -65.82
CA LEU A 116 -27.87 -16.44 -65.23
C LEU A 116 -26.89 -15.86 -66.26
N ALA A 117 -26.91 -16.31 -67.51
CA ALA A 117 -26.01 -15.83 -68.58
C ALA A 117 -25.89 -14.29 -68.65
N PRO A 118 -26.97 -13.49 -68.65
CA PRO A 118 -26.85 -12.03 -68.69
C PRO A 118 -26.16 -11.43 -67.45
N ASP A 119 -26.42 -11.98 -66.26
CA ASP A 119 -25.77 -11.52 -65.01
C ASP A 119 -24.29 -11.93 -64.97
N ILE A 120 -23.96 -13.09 -65.53
CA ILE A 120 -22.59 -13.59 -65.68
C ILE A 120 -21.80 -12.72 -66.67
N ASP A 121 -22.39 -12.35 -67.81
CA ASP A 121 -21.76 -11.47 -68.80
C ASP A 121 -21.54 -10.05 -68.26
N LEU A 122 -22.50 -9.54 -67.47
CA LEU A 122 -22.38 -8.27 -66.76
C LEU A 122 -21.32 -8.33 -65.65
N PHE A 123 -21.21 -9.46 -64.95
CA PHE A 123 -20.12 -9.72 -63.99
C PHE A 123 -18.75 -9.70 -64.69
N TYR A 124 -18.59 -10.40 -65.82
CA TYR A 124 -17.33 -10.39 -66.57
C TYR A 124 -16.97 -9.00 -67.10
N SER A 125 -17.98 -8.20 -67.49
CA SER A 125 -17.78 -6.82 -67.95
C SER A 125 -17.38 -5.87 -66.81
N SER A 126 -17.82 -6.14 -65.58
CA SER A 126 -17.49 -5.36 -64.38
C SER A 126 -16.21 -5.81 -63.68
N MET A 127 -15.61 -6.95 -64.06
CA MET A 127 -14.35 -7.46 -63.49
C MET A 127 -13.24 -6.41 -63.31
N PRO A 128 -12.94 -5.53 -64.29
CA PRO A 128 -11.89 -4.52 -64.12
C PRO A 128 -12.14 -3.55 -62.96
N LEU A 129 -13.40 -3.27 -62.65
CA LEU A 129 -13.82 -2.40 -61.54
C LEU A 129 -13.75 -3.13 -60.19
N LEU A 130 -13.84 -4.47 -60.18
CA LEU A 130 -13.75 -5.30 -58.98
C LEU A 130 -12.31 -5.50 -58.50
N VAL A 131 -11.31 -5.41 -59.39
CA VAL A 131 -9.91 -5.73 -59.06
C VAL A 131 -9.35 -4.84 -57.94
N GLY A 132 -9.63 -3.54 -57.97
CA GLY A 132 -9.16 -2.59 -56.96
C GLY A 132 -9.69 -2.92 -55.56
N PRO A 133 -11.02 -2.90 -55.36
CA PRO A 133 -11.65 -3.26 -54.08
C PRO A 133 -11.28 -4.67 -53.58
N LEU A 134 -11.21 -5.67 -54.47
CA LEU A 134 -10.79 -7.03 -54.10
C LEU A 134 -9.34 -7.06 -53.59
N SER A 135 -8.44 -6.33 -54.26
CA SER A 135 -7.04 -6.23 -53.82
C SER A 135 -6.92 -5.54 -52.47
N GLU A 136 -7.72 -4.50 -52.22
CA GLU A 136 -7.76 -3.81 -50.93
C GLU A 136 -8.22 -4.75 -49.80
N ILE A 137 -9.33 -5.48 -49.99
CA ILE A 137 -9.84 -6.47 -49.01
C ILE A 137 -8.79 -7.56 -48.73
N LEU A 138 -8.13 -8.08 -49.77
CA LEU A 138 -7.09 -9.09 -49.60
C LEU A 138 -5.85 -8.54 -48.89
N SER A 139 -5.48 -7.29 -49.16
CA SER A 139 -4.36 -6.63 -48.48
C SER A 139 -4.68 -6.33 -47.00
N ALA A 140 -5.91 -5.92 -46.71
CA ALA A 140 -6.39 -5.66 -45.36
C ALA A 140 -6.38 -6.95 -44.53
N THR A 141 -6.96 -8.04 -45.05
CA THR A 141 -6.94 -9.35 -44.38
C THR A 141 -5.51 -9.88 -44.16
N LEU A 142 -4.59 -9.66 -45.10
CA LEU A 142 -3.19 -10.02 -44.93
C LEU A 142 -2.54 -9.19 -43.80
N ASN A 143 -2.83 -7.90 -43.74
CA ASN A 143 -2.36 -7.03 -42.66
C ASN A 143 -2.94 -7.44 -41.31
N ASP A 144 -4.22 -7.81 -41.23
CA ASP A 144 -4.84 -8.33 -40.01
C ASP A 144 -4.14 -9.60 -39.52
N VAL A 145 -3.83 -10.54 -40.42
CA VAL A 145 -3.08 -11.75 -40.08
C VAL A 145 -1.66 -11.43 -39.61
N ARG A 146 -1.00 -10.42 -40.20
CA ARG A 146 0.31 -9.93 -39.72
C ARG A 146 0.22 -9.32 -38.33
N VAL A 147 -0.82 -8.53 -38.06
CA VAL A 147 -1.06 -7.98 -36.73
C VAL A 147 -1.25 -9.13 -35.74
N ILE A 148 -2.12 -10.09 -36.05
CA ILE A 148 -2.34 -11.27 -35.22
C ILE A 148 -1.05 -12.05 -35.00
N ALA A 149 -0.19 -12.22 -36.00
CA ALA A 149 1.09 -12.89 -35.84
C ALA A 149 2.02 -12.13 -34.86
N ASN A 150 2.04 -10.79 -34.93
CA ASN A 150 2.94 -9.91 -34.16
C ASN A 150 2.45 -9.52 -32.75
N LEU A 151 1.20 -9.79 -32.38
CA LEU A 151 0.65 -9.41 -31.07
C LEU A 151 1.41 -10.06 -29.88
N GLY A 152 2.34 -9.36 -29.24
CA GLY A 152 3.07 -9.89 -28.06
C GLY A 152 4.48 -10.43 -28.34
N THR A 153 5.05 -10.21 -29.52
CA THR A 153 6.52 -10.23 -29.72
C THR A 153 7.20 -8.96 -29.25
N THR A 154 6.46 -7.94 -28.82
CA THR A 154 7.00 -6.83 -28.04
C THR A 154 7.40 -7.37 -26.67
N PRO A 155 8.69 -7.35 -26.29
CA PRO A 155 9.10 -7.69 -24.94
C PRO A 155 8.30 -6.82 -23.96
N ALA A 156 7.72 -7.47 -22.95
CA ALA A 156 7.00 -6.81 -21.87
C ALA A 156 7.91 -5.73 -21.25
N GLY A 157 7.71 -4.49 -21.65
CA GLY A 157 8.62 -3.39 -21.39
C GLY A 157 8.24 -2.11 -22.13
N SER A 158 6.94 -1.84 -22.28
CA SER A 158 6.44 -0.49 -22.53
C SER A 158 4.97 -0.44 -22.13
N THR A 159 4.74 -0.21 -20.84
CA THR A 159 3.49 0.41 -20.39
C THR A 159 3.39 1.78 -21.06
N SER A 160 2.54 1.89 -22.07
CA SER A 160 1.97 3.19 -22.46
C SER A 160 0.48 3.08 -22.25
N THR A 161 0.06 3.54 -21.08
CA THR A 161 -1.18 4.29 -20.91
C THR A 161 -1.29 5.39 -21.98
N GLU A 162 -2.53 5.78 -22.23
CA GLU A 162 -2.99 6.94 -23.01
C GLU A 162 -3.31 6.76 -24.50
N VAL A 163 -4.62 6.71 -24.73
CA VAL A 163 -5.32 7.19 -25.93
C VAL A 163 -5.13 8.72 -26.03
N PRO A 164 -4.78 9.28 -27.20
CA PRO A 164 -5.79 10.08 -27.93
C PRO A 164 -5.76 9.94 -29.47
N ARG A 165 -6.92 10.26 -30.04
CA ARG A 165 -7.34 10.32 -31.45
C ARG A 165 -6.40 11.08 -32.42
N PRO A 166 -6.57 10.90 -33.75
CA PRO A 166 -5.50 11.11 -34.72
C PRO A 166 -5.42 12.55 -35.22
N ARG A 167 -4.19 13.08 -35.29
CA ARG A 167 -3.85 14.19 -36.19
C ARG A 167 -2.63 13.80 -37.00
N ALA A 168 -2.84 13.73 -38.30
CA ALA A 168 -1.83 13.48 -39.32
C ALA A 168 -0.69 14.49 -39.22
N ARG A 169 0.55 13.99 -39.18
CA ARG A 169 1.71 14.66 -39.78
C ARG A 169 2.84 13.67 -40.03
N THR A 170 2.93 13.30 -41.30
CA THR A 170 4.14 13.05 -42.09
C THR A 170 5.47 13.17 -41.33
N ARG A 171 6.06 12.03 -40.99
CA ARG A 171 7.52 11.87 -40.91
C ARG A 171 7.89 10.55 -41.59
N GLN A 172 8.32 10.67 -42.85
CA GLN A 172 9.09 9.65 -43.55
C GLN A 172 10.41 9.45 -42.80
N GLY A 173 10.47 8.45 -41.93
CA GLY A 173 11.67 7.94 -41.29
C GLY A 173 12.03 6.59 -41.89
N ILE A 174 12.97 6.62 -42.84
CA ILE A 174 13.79 5.53 -43.38
C ILE A 174 13.49 4.15 -42.76
N ALA A 175 12.55 3.43 -43.38
CA ALA A 175 12.35 2.02 -43.12
C ALA A 175 13.54 1.27 -43.73
N ARG A 176 14.48 0.85 -42.87
CA ARG A 176 15.41 -0.23 -43.23
C ARG A 176 14.57 -1.40 -43.71
N SER A 177 14.86 -1.88 -44.92
CA SER A 177 14.29 -3.07 -45.53
C SER A 177 14.64 -4.30 -44.66
N ILE A 178 13.88 -4.53 -43.60
CA ILE A 178 13.86 -5.80 -42.90
C ILE A 178 13.24 -6.78 -43.89
N ALA A 179 14.02 -7.76 -44.33
CA ALA A 179 13.54 -8.88 -45.12
C ALA A 179 12.28 -9.43 -44.42
N GLN A 180 11.11 -9.27 -45.04
CA GLN A 180 9.85 -9.64 -44.43
C GLN A 180 9.89 -11.15 -44.16
N VAL A 181 10.05 -11.53 -42.89
CA VAL A 181 9.91 -12.93 -42.47
C VAL A 181 8.54 -13.40 -42.96
N PRO A 182 8.45 -14.59 -43.58
CA PRO A 182 7.18 -15.08 -44.08
C PRO A 182 6.17 -15.17 -42.92
N VAL A 183 4.98 -14.59 -43.11
CA VAL A 183 3.91 -14.50 -42.11
C VAL A 183 3.57 -15.88 -41.53
N ALA A 184 3.66 -16.93 -42.37
CA ALA A 184 3.48 -18.32 -41.94
C ALA A 184 4.47 -18.73 -40.83
N ALA A 185 5.75 -18.41 -40.96
CA ALA A 185 6.76 -18.76 -39.95
C ALA A 185 6.53 -17.99 -38.64
N GLN A 186 6.13 -16.73 -38.72
CA GLN A 186 5.79 -15.92 -37.54
C GLN A 186 4.56 -16.48 -36.80
N LEU A 187 3.54 -16.89 -37.56
CA LEU A 187 2.31 -17.45 -37.01
C LEU A 187 2.55 -18.84 -36.39
N ASP A 188 3.38 -19.67 -37.03
CA ASP A 188 3.79 -20.97 -36.48
C ASP A 188 4.58 -20.81 -35.18
N GLU A 189 5.51 -19.84 -35.12
CA GLU A 189 6.26 -19.53 -33.90
C GLU A 189 5.32 -19.10 -32.77
N ARG A 190 4.39 -18.19 -33.07
CA ARG A 190 3.39 -17.72 -32.12
C ARG A 190 2.50 -18.87 -31.62
N LEU A 191 2.00 -19.72 -32.51
CA LEU A 191 1.17 -20.87 -32.14
C LEU A 191 1.94 -21.83 -31.24
N ARG A 192 3.23 -22.04 -31.51
CA ARG A 192 4.10 -22.86 -30.65
C ARG A 192 4.27 -22.24 -29.28
N ALA A 193 4.56 -20.94 -29.21
CA ALA A 193 4.67 -20.22 -27.94
C ALA A 193 3.36 -20.26 -27.14
N LEU A 194 2.21 -20.02 -27.78
CA LEU A 194 0.89 -20.10 -27.12
C LEU A 194 0.59 -21.50 -26.60
N ARG A 195 0.91 -22.55 -27.38
CA ARG A 195 0.77 -23.94 -26.93
C ARG A 195 1.67 -24.25 -25.74
N GLN A 196 2.91 -23.74 -25.73
CA GLN A 196 3.81 -23.89 -24.59
C GLN A 196 3.20 -23.24 -23.35
N LYS A 197 2.74 -21.98 -23.45
CA LYS A 197 2.04 -21.31 -22.34
C LYS A 197 0.85 -22.11 -21.82
N GLN A 198 0.02 -22.63 -22.73
CA GLN A 198 -1.19 -23.38 -22.39
C GLN A 198 -0.91 -24.74 -21.74
N LEU A 199 0.11 -25.46 -22.21
CA LEU A 199 0.37 -26.84 -21.79
C LEU A 199 1.36 -26.95 -20.64
N THR A 200 2.30 -26.01 -20.49
CA THR A 200 3.36 -26.11 -19.48
C THR A 200 3.29 -25.01 -18.43
N GLU A 201 3.27 -23.74 -18.85
CA GLU A 201 3.37 -22.62 -17.91
C GLU A 201 2.11 -22.47 -17.05
N LEU A 202 0.93 -22.51 -17.67
CA LEU A 202 -0.32 -22.27 -16.99
C LEU A 202 -0.68 -23.42 -16.01
N PRO A 203 -0.52 -24.71 -16.35
CA PRO A 203 -0.68 -25.79 -15.39
C PRO A 203 0.34 -25.72 -14.25
N ALA A 204 1.62 -25.41 -14.53
CA ALA A 204 2.64 -25.29 -13.49
C ALA A 204 2.37 -24.13 -12.53
N ALA A 205 1.94 -22.97 -13.05
CA ALA A 205 1.54 -21.85 -12.20
C ALA A 205 0.32 -22.19 -11.33
N ARG A 206 -0.66 -22.93 -11.87
CA ARG A 206 -1.81 -23.40 -11.10
C ARG A 206 -1.43 -24.38 -9.99
N THR A 207 -0.52 -25.32 -10.25
CA THR A 207 -0.06 -26.25 -9.21
C THR A 207 0.72 -25.52 -8.13
N GLN A 208 1.60 -24.57 -8.49
CA GLN A 208 2.33 -23.73 -7.52
C GLN A 208 1.38 -22.87 -6.67
N MET A 209 0.35 -22.28 -7.28
CA MET A 209 -0.65 -21.52 -6.55
C MET A 209 -1.42 -22.40 -5.56
N ALA A 210 -1.79 -23.63 -5.96
CA ALA A 210 -2.46 -24.58 -5.09
C ALA A 210 -1.57 -25.03 -3.92
N THR A 211 -0.27 -25.26 -4.14
CA THR A 211 0.67 -25.63 -3.06
C THR A 211 0.85 -24.49 -2.07
N LEU A 212 1.04 -23.26 -2.55
CA LEU A 212 1.15 -22.08 -1.67
C LEU A 212 -0.12 -21.85 -0.85
N ALA A 213 -1.30 -22.01 -1.46
CA ALA A 213 -2.57 -21.91 -0.75
C ALA A 213 -2.69 -22.98 0.36
N ALA A 214 -2.24 -24.21 0.10
CA ALA A 214 -2.22 -25.27 1.10
C ALA A 214 -1.26 -24.96 2.25
N GLU A 215 -0.07 -24.43 1.96
CA GLU A 215 0.91 -24.01 2.97
C GLU A 215 0.37 -22.88 3.85
N VAL A 216 -0.29 -21.89 3.26
CA VAL A 216 -0.92 -20.78 4.00
C VAL A 216 -2.01 -21.31 4.93
N LEU A 217 -2.85 -22.24 4.46
CA LEU A 217 -3.89 -22.86 5.30
C LEU A 217 -3.29 -23.69 6.44
N ALA A 218 -2.21 -24.43 6.19
CA ALA A 218 -1.50 -25.17 7.22
C ALA A 218 -0.91 -24.25 8.30
N ASN A 219 -0.28 -23.14 7.89
CA ASN A 219 0.26 -22.13 8.80
C ASN A 219 -0.86 -21.46 9.62
N ARG A 220 -1.99 -21.15 8.99
CA ARG A 220 -3.16 -20.60 9.70
C ARG A 220 -3.70 -21.58 10.73
N ALA A 221 -3.80 -22.87 10.42
CA ALA A 221 -4.23 -23.89 11.36
C ALA A 221 -3.28 -23.97 12.57
N ALA A 222 -1.96 -23.96 12.32
CA ALA A 222 -0.95 -23.99 13.38
C ALA A 222 -1.00 -22.74 14.28
N LEU A 223 -1.24 -21.55 13.70
CA LEU A 223 -1.44 -20.33 14.48
C LEU A 223 -2.69 -20.43 15.35
N LEU A 224 -3.82 -20.87 14.79
CA LEU A 224 -5.05 -21.05 15.55
C LEU A 224 -4.86 -22.01 16.72
N GLU A 225 -4.22 -23.16 16.50
CA GLU A 225 -3.91 -24.13 17.55
C GLU A 225 -3.08 -23.48 18.68
N ARG A 226 -2.01 -22.75 18.33
CA ARG A 226 -1.18 -22.05 19.32
C ARG A 226 -1.96 -20.98 20.07
N THR A 227 -2.81 -20.21 19.40
CA THR A 227 -3.63 -19.19 20.06
C THR A 227 -4.61 -19.81 21.05
N VAL A 228 -5.26 -20.92 20.67
CA VAL A 228 -6.15 -21.67 21.58
C VAL A 228 -5.37 -22.18 22.79
N MET A 229 -4.19 -22.79 22.59
CA MET A 229 -3.35 -23.24 23.70
C MET A 229 -2.94 -22.12 24.64
N LEU A 230 -2.61 -20.93 24.13
CA LEU A 230 -2.27 -19.77 24.95
C LEU A 230 -3.47 -19.25 25.73
N LEU A 231 -4.65 -19.17 25.08
CA LEU A 231 -5.89 -18.76 25.73
C LEU A 231 -6.30 -19.73 26.84
N GLU A 232 -6.15 -21.03 26.61
CA GLU A 232 -6.36 -22.06 27.62
C GLU A 232 -5.35 -21.95 28.76
N ARG A 233 -4.08 -21.65 28.51
CA ARG A 233 -3.11 -21.53 29.61
C ARG A 233 -3.26 -20.25 30.43
N ALA A 234 -3.57 -19.13 29.78
CA ALA A 234 -3.52 -17.81 30.42
C ALA A 234 -4.86 -17.32 30.97
N LYS A 235 -5.97 -17.54 30.28
CA LYS A 235 -7.27 -16.92 30.62
C LYS A 235 -8.37 -17.92 30.94
N HIS A 236 -8.52 -18.95 30.12
CA HIS A 236 -9.67 -19.85 30.14
C HIS A 236 -9.36 -21.23 30.72
N GLY A 237 -8.14 -21.48 31.16
CA GLY A 237 -7.75 -22.74 31.79
C GLY A 237 -8.31 -22.89 33.19
N ALA A 238 -8.48 -24.13 33.62
CA ALA A 238 -8.91 -24.43 34.99
C ALA A 238 -7.97 -23.83 36.03
N LEU A 239 -6.65 -23.92 35.82
CA LEU A 239 -5.63 -23.36 36.72
C LEU A 239 -5.62 -21.83 36.70
N ALA A 240 -5.68 -21.20 35.53
CA ALA A 240 -5.76 -19.74 35.40
C ALA A 240 -7.03 -19.18 36.08
N ARG A 241 -8.18 -19.84 35.90
CA ARG A 241 -9.42 -19.46 36.59
C ARG A 241 -9.34 -19.67 38.10
N ALA A 242 -8.75 -20.78 38.56
CA ALA A 242 -8.59 -21.06 39.99
C ALA A 242 -7.68 -20.03 40.67
N THR A 243 -6.54 -19.70 40.05
CA THR A 243 -5.61 -18.68 40.56
C THR A 243 -6.21 -17.28 40.57
N LYS A 244 -6.95 -16.91 39.51
CA LYS A 244 -7.70 -15.65 39.47
C LYS A 244 -8.75 -15.58 40.59
N ALA A 245 -9.58 -16.61 40.74
CA ALA A 245 -10.59 -16.66 41.80
C ALA A 245 -9.96 -16.61 43.21
N GLN A 246 -8.82 -17.27 43.40
CA GLN A 246 -8.08 -17.21 44.66
C GLN A 246 -7.54 -15.80 44.93
N ALA A 247 -6.98 -15.12 43.94
CA ALA A 247 -6.50 -13.74 44.06
C ALA A 247 -7.66 -12.77 44.39
N GLU A 248 -8.80 -12.91 43.70
CA GLU A 248 -10.00 -12.11 43.98
C GLU A 248 -10.53 -12.35 45.40
N HIS A 249 -10.58 -13.60 45.84
CA HIS A 249 -10.96 -13.94 47.22
C HIS A 249 -10.02 -13.29 48.24
N LEU A 250 -8.70 -13.40 48.04
CA LEU A 250 -7.71 -12.78 48.93
C LEU A 250 -7.81 -11.25 48.94
N ALA A 251 -8.10 -10.63 47.80
CA ALA A 251 -8.31 -9.19 47.71
C ALA A 251 -9.53 -8.74 48.53
N ILE A 252 -10.65 -9.47 48.44
CA ILE A 252 -11.85 -9.19 49.25
C ILE A 252 -11.56 -9.38 50.74
N VAL A 253 -10.82 -10.43 51.11
CA VAL A 253 -10.39 -10.65 52.50
C VAL A 253 -9.52 -9.49 52.98
N ALA A 254 -8.56 -9.01 52.18
CA ALA A 254 -7.71 -7.89 52.52
C ALA A 254 -8.51 -6.59 52.72
N GLN A 255 -9.47 -6.29 51.84
CA GLN A 255 -10.40 -5.16 52.01
C GLN A 255 -11.23 -5.29 53.30
N GLY A 256 -11.69 -6.50 53.62
CA GLY A 256 -12.41 -6.77 54.87
C GLY A 256 -11.54 -6.55 56.11
N VAL A 257 -10.25 -6.90 56.05
CA VAL A 257 -9.28 -6.64 57.13
C VAL A 257 -9.01 -5.14 57.25
N GLU A 258 -8.82 -4.44 56.14
CA GLU A 258 -8.64 -2.98 56.12
C GLU A 258 -9.84 -2.26 56.75
N GLY A 259 -11.07 -2.66 56.38
CA GLY A 259 -12.29 -2.16 57.00
C GLY A 259 -12.32 -2.37 58.52
N LYS A 260 -11.95 -3.57 58.99
CA LYS A 260 -11.85 -3.87 60.43
C LYS A 260 -10.80 -3.01 61.12
N LEU A 261 -9.62 -2.83 60.52
CA LEU A 261 -8.56 -1.98 61.05
C LEU A 261 -9.00 -0.52 61.14
N ASN A 262 -9.76 -0.03 60.16
CA ASN A 262 -10.33 1.32 60.18
C ASN A 262 -11.34 1.50 61.31
N VAL A 263 -12.21 0.51 61.56
CA VAL A 263 -13.12 0.53 62.71
C VAL A 263 -12.33 0.54 64.03
N MET A 264 -11.37 -0.36 64.19
CA MET A 264 -10.51 -0.40 65.39
C MET A 264 -9.76 0.90 65.60
N LYS A 265 -9.28 1.54 64.52
CA LYS A 265 -8.64 2.85 64.59
C LYS A 265 -9.61 3.90 65.12
N LEU A 266 -10.84 3.94 64.61
CA LEU A 266 -11.86 4.88 65.08
C LEU A 266 -12.25 4.61 66.55
N ASP A 267 -12.36 3.34 66.95
CA ASP A 267 -12.63 2.96 68.34
C ASP A 267 -11.50 3.43 69.27
N ILE A 268 -10.25 3.18 68.91
CA ILE A 268 -9.09 3.65 69.68
C ILE A 268 -9.08 5.19 69.73
N LEU A 269 -9.32 5.87 68.61
CA LEU A 269 -9.39 7.34 68.59
C LEU A 269 -10.53 7.86 69.47
N ALA A 270 -11.68 7.18 69.52
CA ALA A 270 -12.78 7.53 70.42
C ALA A 270 -12.40 7.34 71.89
N THR A 271 -11.59 6.33 72.23
CA THR A 271 -11.08 6.16 73.60
C THR A 271 -10.06 7.22 74.01
N ILE A 272 -9.19 7.66 73.10
CA ILE A 272 -8.15 8.67 73.38
C ILE A 272 -8.76 10.08 73.37
N HIS A 273 -9.62 10.37 72.40
CA HIS A 273 -10.28 11.66 72.25
C HIS A 273 -11.65 11.67 72.92
N THR A 274 -11.64 11.62 74.25
CA THR A 274 -12.86 11.87 75.03
C THR A 274 -13.36 13.30 74.77
N PRO A 275 -14.67 13.56 74.90
CA PRO A 275 -15.24 14.89 74.64
C PRO A 275 -14.61 15.97 75.52
N GLU A 276 -14.16 15.60 76.72
CA GLU A 276 -13.43 16.49 77.63
C GLU A 276 -12.06 16.89 77.08
N VAL A 277 -11.30 15.92 76.55
CA VAL A 277 -9.99 16.15 75.92
C VAL A 277 -10.14 17.00 74.67
N VAL A 278 -11.16 16.72 73.83
CA VAL A 278 -11.45 17.54 72.64
C VAL A 278 -11.82 18.97 73.04
N ALA A 279 -12.66 19.15 74.06
CA ALA A 279 -13.01 20.48 74.57
C ALA A 279 -11.79 21.21 75.17
N ALA A 280 -10.88 20.50 75.85
CA ALA A 280 -9.64 21.05 76.38
C ALA A 280 -8.69 21.48 75.26
N LEU A 281 -8.48 20.65 74.23
CA LEU A 281 -7.71 21.00 73.03
C LEU A 281 -8.33 22.18 72.28
N GLY A 282 -9.66 22.25 72.21
CA GLY A 282 -10.36 23.40 71.62
C GLY A 282 -10.18 24.70 72.41
N ARG A 283 -10.13 24.64 73.74
CA ARG A 283 -9.77 25.78 74.59
C ARG A 283 -8.31 26.19 74.40
N TYR A 284 -7.40 25.22 74.35
CA TYR A 284 -5.98 25.48 74.12
C TYR A 284 -5.71 26.09 72.75
N ASN A 285 -6.37 25.61 71.69
CA ASN A 285 -6.29 26.20 70.35
C ASN A 285 -6.79 27.64 70.31
N ARG A 286 -7.90 27.96 71.00
CA ARG A 286 -8.37 29.35 71.13
C ARG A 286 -7.35 30.21 71.86
N HIS A 287 -6.82 29.74 72.98
CA HIS A 287 -5.76 30.45 73.69
C HIS A 287 -4.51 30.69 72.82
N LEU A 288 -4.09 29.70 72.01
CA LEU A 288 -2.98 29.87 71.06
C LEU A 288 -3.28 30.92 69.98
N ARG A 289 -4.52 30.99 69.49
CA ARG A 289 -4.93 32.04 68.55
C ARG A 289 -4.92 33.42 69.21
N ASP A 290 -5.53 33.56 70.37
CA ASP A 290 -5.58 34.83 71.10
C ASP A 290 -4.17 35.31 71.48
N THR A 291 -3.28 34.40 71.88
CA THR A 291 -1.88 34.74 72.18
C THR A 291 -1.11 35.14 70.94
N ARG A 292 -1.35 34.48 69.80
CA ARG A 292 -0.78 34.87 68.51
C ARG A 292 -1.24 36.25 68.10
N GLU A 293 -2.55 36.52 68.16
CA GLU A 293 -3.12 37.83 67.84
C GLU A 293 -2.53 38.93 68.72
N ARG A 294 -2.42 38.71 70.04
CA ARG A 294 -1.76 39.67 70.96
C ARG A 294 -0.28 39.90 70.65
N LEU A 295 0.43 38.85 70.23
CA LEU A 295 1.84 38.98 69.83
C LEU A 295 1.97 39.73 68.50
N GLU A 296 1.04 39.52 67.58
CA GLU A 296 0.94 40.25 66.32
C GLU A 296 0.60 41.73 66.58
N GLU A 297 -0.35 42.04 67.45
CA GLU A 297 -0.67 43.41 67.90
C GLU A 297 0.54 44.09 68.54
N ARG A 298 1.23 43.41 69.48
CA ARG A 298 2.47 43.91 70.09
C ARG A 298 3.57 44.14 69.06
N ARG A 299 3.68 43.26 68.07
CA ARG A 299 4.63 43.43 66.97
C ARG A 299 4.29 44.66 66.15
N VAL A 300 3.03 44.89 65.82
CA VAL A 300 2.58 46.09 65.08
C VAL A 300 2.90 47.36 65.87
N LEU A 301 2.57 47.41 67.17
CA LEU A 301 2.87 48.56 68.01
C LEU A 301 4.39 48.80 68.13
N ALA A 302 5.20 47.76 68.32
CA ALA A 302 6.65 47.89 68.36
C ALA A 302 7.24 48.37 67.01
N LEU A 303 6.64 47.98 65.88
CA LEU A 303 7.01 48.47 64.56
C LEU A 303 6.59 49.94 64.36
N GLU A 304 5.43 50.34 64.87
CA GLU A 304 5.00 51.75 64.86
C GLU A 304 5.90 52.63 65.73
N GLU A 305 6.33 52.14 66.91
CA GLU A 305 7.33 52.82 67.75
C GLU A 305 8.66 52.95 67.00
N LEU A 306 9.18 51.87 66.39
CA LEU A 306 10.40 51.89 65.57
C LEU A 306 10.29 52.87 64.40
N LYS A 307 9.15 52.90 63.72
CA LYS A 307 8.87 53.86 62.65
C LYS A 307 8.88 55.31 63.16
N GLY A 308 8.37 55.55 64.36
CA GLY A 308 8.48 56.84 65.03
C GLY A 308 9.93 57.27 65.31
N TYR A 309 10.86 56.33 65.50
CA TYR A 309 12.30 56.63 65.58
C TYR A 309 12.95 56.82 64.20
N GLU A 310 12.46 56.13 63.17
CA GLU A 310 12.90 56.28 61.77
C GLU A 310 12.46 57.61 61.14
N ASP A 311 11.27 58.10 61.48
CA ASP A 311 10.75 59.41 61.04
C ASP A 311 11.56 60.60 61.62
N VAL A 312 12.30 60.38 62.72
CA VAL A 312 13.27 61.37 63.26
C VAL A 312 14.52 61.49 62.36
N ASP A 313 14.75 60.52 61.47
CA ASP A 313 15.90 60.47 60.55
C ASP A 313 15.59 61.03 59.14
N THR A 314 14.32 61.31 58.80
CA THR A 314 13.92 61.74 57.44
C THR A 314 13.01 62.99 57.33
N GLY A 315 12.64 63.64 58.44
CA GLY A 315 11.75 64.81 58.42
C GLY A 315 12.43 66.18 58.56
N GLY A 316 12.61 66.90 57.45
CA GLY A 316 12.81 68.34 57.45
C GLY A 316 11.49 69.12 57.63
N GLY A 317 11.36 69.88 58.72
CA GLY A 317 10.44 71.04 58.81
C GLY A 317 9.15 70.89 59.65
N ASN A 318 9.07 71.74 60.69
CA ASN A 318 7.89 72.20 61.43
C ASN A 318 7.07 71.23 62.29
N SER A 319 7.56 70.95 63.51
CA SER A 319 6.71 71.02 64.71
C SER A 319 7.52 71.58 65.88
N ARG A 320 6.96 72.61 66.54
CA ARG A 320 7.52 73.22 67.76
C ARG A 320 7.24 72.28 68.93
N THR A 321 8.21 72.13 69.82
CA THR A 321 8.25 71.28 71.05
C THR A 321 8.81 69.88 70.74
N THR A 322 9.98 69.45 71.20
CA THR A 322 10.74 69.71 72.43
C THR A 322 12.24 69.72 72.13
N ARG A 323 12.95 70.59 72.85
CA ARG A 323 14.35 70.93 72.71
C ARG A 323 15.18 70.06 73.66
N ALA A 324 16.37 69.69 73.18
CA ALA A 324 17.54 69.21 73.92
C ALA A 324 17.56 67.71 74.31
N GLN A 325 18.13 66.89 73.43
CA GLN A 325 19.24 65.96 73.71
C GLN A 325 19.44 65.00 72.51
N SER A 326 20.01 65.47 71.39
CA SER A 326 20.52 64.56 70.34
C SER A 326 21.55 65.27 69.45
N GLU A 327 22.51 65.95 70.07
CA GLU A 327 23.73 66.38 69.39
C GLU A 327 24.81 65.28 69.32
N PRO A 328 25.05 64.44 70.36
CA PRO A 328 26.10 63.43 70.25
C PRO A 328 25.70 62.21 69.39
N MET A 329 24.41 61.87 69.29
CA MET A 329 23.95 60.72 68.49
C MET A 329 23.92 60.99 66.98
N LYS A 330 23.71 62.25 66.56
CA LYS A 330 23.78 62.66 65.15
C LYS A 330 25.19 62.56 64.56
N GLU A 331 26.21 62.84 65.36
CA GLU A 331 27.61 62.74 64.94
C GLU A 331 28.07 61.27 64.84
N ILE A 332 27.58 60.40 65.73
CA ILE A 332 27.86 58.95 65.71
C ILE A 332 27.22 58.30 64.48
N ALA A 333 25.94 58.57 64.19
CA ALA A 333 25.23 58.02 63.03
C ALA A 333 25.87 58.43 61.69
N ARG A 334 26.33 59.69 61.56
CA ARG A 334 27.07 60.14 60.36
C ARG A 334 28.39 59.39 60.16
N ARG A 335 29.16 59.19 61.23
CA ARG A 335 30.46 58.50 61.14
C ARG A 335 30.31 57.02 60.79
N TYR A 336 29.28 56.35 61.30
CA TYR A 336 28.98 54.97 60.92
C TYR A 336 28.43 54.86 59.49
N GLY A 337 27.60 55.81 59.04
CA GLY A 337 27.10 55.84 57.67
C GLY A 337 28.14 56.17 56.60
N SER A 338 29.24 56.85 56.94
CA SER A 338 30.42 56.95 56.07
C SER A 338 31.26 55.67 56.11
N LEU A 339 31.47 55.09 57.30
CA LEU A 339 32.26 53.87 57.48
C LEU A 339 31.64 52.66 56.75
N ILE A 340 30.31 52.55 56.71
CA ILE A 340 29.61 51.46 56.01
C ILE A 340 29.80 51.57 54.49
N ARG A 341 29.76 52.78 53.93
CA ARG A 341 30.03 53.00 52.50
C ARG A 341 31.48 52.68 52.14
N ASP A 342 32.42 53.07 52.99
CA ASP A 342 33.84 52.73 52.81
C ASP A 342 34.08 51.20 52.93
N ILE A 343 33.33 50.50 53.80
CA ILE A 343 33.38 49.03 53.93
C ILE A 343 32.76 48.33 52.72
N GLU A 344 31.66 48.84 52.17
CA GLU A 344 31.04 48.29 50.95
C GLU A 344 31.93 48.46 49.71
N ASP A 345 32.57 49.63 49.55
CA ASP A 345 33.55 49.88 48.47
C ASP A 345 34.80 48.99 48.62
N SER A 346 35.20 48.66 49.86
CA SER A 346 36.30 47.73 50.16
C SER A 346 35.94 46.26 49.89
N LEU A 347 34.69 45.87 50.14
CA LEU A 347 34.18 44.51 49.94
C LEU A 347 33.97 44.20 48.44
N GLN A 348 33.59 45.20 47.63
CA GLN A 348 33.50 45.04 46.17
C GLN A 348 34.88 44.82 45.52
N PHE A 349 35.97 45.33 46.13
CA PHE A 349 37.34 45.09 45.66
C PHE A 349 37.88 43.69 46.05
N LEU A 350 37.38 43.10 47.15
CA LEU A 350 37.75 41.74 47.59
C LEU A 350 36.97 40.63 46.89
N GLN A 351 35.83 40.94 46.26
CA GLN A 351 35.05 39.98 45.46
C GLN A 351 35.69 39.65 44.10
N PHE A 352 36.69 40.43 43.64
CA PHE A 352 37.43 40.18 42.39
C PHE A 352 38.57 39.14 42.54
N LEU A 353 38.98 38.80 43.77
CA LEU A 353 40.05 37.82 44.05
C LEU A 353 39.55 36.42 44.46
N GLN A 354 38.24 36.18 44.44
CA GLN A 354 37.60 34.93 44.90
C GLN A 354 37.05 34.08 43.73
N LEU A 355 37.72 34.14 42.57
CA LEU A 355 37.36 33.44 41.33
C LEU A 355 38.28 32.23 40.99
N PHE A 356 39.10 31.78 41.95
CA PHE A 356 39.96 30.58 41.81
C PHE A 356 39.91 29.70 43.06
N HIS A 357 38.73 29.17 43.42
CA HIS A 357 38.59 27.86 44.06
C HIS A 357 37.10 27.52 44.21
N ASP A 358 36.62 26.53 43.46
CA ASP A 358 35.81 25.41 43.96
C ASP A 358 35.17 24.66 42.79
N THR A 359 36.00 23.81 42.18
CA THR A 359 35.52 22.55 41.63
C THR A 359 35.19 21.60 42.78
N SER A 360 34.06 20.90 42.64
CA SER A 360 33.62 19.71 43.38
C SER A 360 32.88 19.91 44.72
N THR A 361 31.54 19.79 44.67
CA THR A 361 30.81 18.80 45.48
C THR A 361 29.48 18.43 44.80
N PRO A 362 28.98 17.19 45.00
CA PRO A 362 27.95 16.57 44.18
C PRO A 362 26.53 16.81 44.74
N GLN A 363 25.57 17.08 43.86
CA GLN A 363 24.15 17.07 44.21
C GLN A 363 23.59 15.63 44.17
N PRO A 364 22.62 15.29 45.04
CA PRO A 364 22.02 13.96 45.11
C PRO A 364 21.21 13.63 43.85
N PRO A 365 21.07 12.34 43.48
CA PRO A 365 20.40 11.94 42.26
C PRO A 365 18.91 12.27 42.36
N LYS A 366 18.49 13.27 41.58
CA LYS A 366 17.09 13.42 41.21
C LYS A 366 16.84 12.41 40.10
N MET A 367 15.82 11.59 40.35
CA MET A 367 15.22 10.58 39.49
C MET A 367 15.49 10.86 38.01
N ALA A 368 16.09 9.89 37.33
CA ALA A 368 16.04 9.82 35.88
C ALA A 368 14.57 9.67 35.49
N ASP A 369 13.98 10.74 34.97
CA ASP A 369 12.94 10.57 33.96
C ASP A 369 13.64 9.87 32.78
N GLU A 370 13.06 8.76 32.32
CA GLU A 370 13.50 8.05 31.12
C GLU A 370 13.42 9.00 29.93
N ALA A 371 14.48 9.76 29.69
CA ALA A 371 14.63 10.58 28.49
C ALA A 371 14.78 9.63 27.30
N LEU A 372 13.65 9.32 26.65
CA LEU A 372 13.62 8.79 25.30
C LEU A 372 14.56 9.65 24.45
N SER A 373 15.55 9.03 23.79
CA SER A 373 16.55 9.76 23.01
C SER A 373 15.93 10.24 21.70
N ILE A 374 15.21 11.37 21.79
CA ILE A 374 14.58 12.04 20.65
C ILE A 374 15.67 12.72 19.82
N TYR A 375 15.67 12.47 18.51
CA TYR A 375 16.64 12.98 17.56
C TYR A 375 16.34 14.41 17.13
N ASP A 376 15.06 14.73 16.89
CA ASP A 376 14.60 16.06 16.49
C ASP A 376 13.11 16.27 16.82
N GLU A 377 12.67 17.53 16.85
CA GLU A 377 11.27 17.92 17.01
C GLU A 377 10.78 18.56 15.71
N ILE A 378 9.75 17.99 15.10
CA ILE A 378 9.28 18.35 13.75
C ILE A 378 7.80 18.74 13.83
N GLU A 379 7.44 19.87 13.22
CA GLU A 379 6.06 20.32 13.12
C GLU A 379 5.30 19.47 12.09
N ILE A 380 4.04 19.16 12.35
CA ILE A 380 3.23 18.31 11.47
C ILE A 380 3.05 18.90 10.06
N GLU A 381 3.14 20.21 9.91
CA GLU A 381 3.10 20.93 8.63
C GLU A 381 4.25 20.55 7.69
N ASP A 382 5.39 20.15 8.24
CA ASP A 382 6.58 19.72 7.50
C ASP A 382 6.54 18.22 7.14
N MET A 383 5.53 17.50 7.63
CA MET A 383 5.33 16.07 7.32
C MET A 383 4.42 15.87 6.11
N THR A 384 4.64 14.77 5.40
CA THR A 384 3.82 14.38 4.26
C THR A 384 2.80 13.32 4.66
N PHE A 385 1.51 13.59 4.47
CA PHE A 385 0.42 12.65 4.78
C PHE A 385 0.14 11.70 3.60
N ASP A 386 0.04 10.40 3.88
CA ASP A 386 -0.43 9.39 2.92
C ASP A 386 -1.88 8.98 3.26
N PRO A 387 -2.87 9.32 2.41
CA PRO A 387 -4.28 9.03 2.67
C PRO A 387 -4.65 7.55 2.54
N VAL A 388 -3.82 6.72 1.87
CA VAL A 388 -4.10 5.29 1.71
C VAL A 388 -3.69 4.51 2.95
N LEU A 389 -2.54 4.86 3.51
CA LEU A 389 -1.96 4.20 4.67
C LEU A 389 -2.32 4.90 5.99
N GLN A 390 -2.87 6.13 5.94
CA GLN A 390 -3.23 6.94 7.10
C GLN A 390 -2.02 7.22 8.01
N ILE A 391 -0.86 7.50 7.40
CA ILE A 391 0.40 7.77 8.09
C ILE A 391 1.00 9.11 7.65
N TYR A 392 1.66 9.80 8.58
CA TYR A 392 2.54 10.94 8.30
C TYR A 392 3.98 10.45 8.18
N HIS A 393 4.71 10.96 7.19
CA HIS A 393 6.10 10.59 6.99
C HIS A 393 7.04 11.78 6.74
N TYR A 394 8.27 11.66 7.24
CA TYR A 394 9.33 12.67 7.14
C TYR A 394 10.69 12.02 6.77
N PRO A 395 11.55 12.63 5.94
CA PRO A 395 12.82 12.04 5.52
C PRO A 395 13.81 11.86 6.69
N CYS A 396 14.35 10.64 6.83
CA CYS A 396 15.33 10.30 7.84
C CYS A 396 16.77 10.41 7.29
N PRO A 397 17.77 10.87 8.08
CA PRO A 397 19.18 10.95 7.64
C PRO A 397 19.81 9.62 7.24
N CYS A 398 19.20 8.48 7.59
CA CYS A 398 19.66 7.16 7.15
C CYS A 398 19.26 6.80 5.70
N GLY A 399 18.40 7.61 5.07
CA GLY A 399 17.86 7.39 3.72
C GLY A 399 16.47 6.74 3.67
N ASP A 400 15.91 6.38 4.82
CA ASP A 400 14.53 5.91 4.97
C ASP A 400 13.61 7.06 5.46
N ARG A 401 12.42 6.76 5.96
CA ARG A 401 11.46 7.75 6.48
C ARG A 401 11.10 7.46 7.93
N PHE A 402 10.81 8.51 8.69
CA PHE A 402 10.07 8.41 9.94
C PHE A 402 8.60 8.27 9.62
N GLU A 403 7.88 7.42 10.36
CA GLU A 403 6.45 7.15 10.17
C GLU A 403 5.72 7.23 11.50
N ILE A 404 4.50 7.79 11.49
CA ILE A 404 3.56 7.80 12.61
C ILE A 404 2.13 7.73 12.06
N ALA A 405 1.26 6.92 12.68
CA ALA A 405 -0.12 6.81 12.24
C ALA A 405 -0.96 8.00 12.73
N ILE A 406 -1.99 8.36 11.97
CA ILE A 406 -2.92 9.41 12.38
C ILE A 406 -3.74 9.03 13.62
N ASP A 407 -4.05 7.75 13.77
CA ASP A 407 -4.78 7.24 14.93
C ASP A 407 -3.94 7.37 16.21
N ASP A 408 -2.64 7.10 16.14
CA ASP A 408 -1.71 7.25 17.26
C ASP A 408 -1.57 8.73 17.67
N LEU A 409 -1.50 9.65 16.70
CA LEU A 409 -1.52 11.10 16.95
C LEU A 409 -2.82 11.55 17.63
N ARG A 410 -3.97 10.98 17.25
CA ARG A 410 -5.28 11.27 17.88
C ARG A 410 -5.38 10.72 19.30
N ASP A 411 -4.68 9.62 19.58
CA ASP A 411 -4.59 9.02 20.92
C ASP A 411 -3.57 9.72 21.82
N GLY A 412 -2.87 10.75 21.30
CA GLY A 412 -1.92 11.58 22.04
C GLY A 412 -0.48 11.07 22.04
N GLU A 413 -0.15 10.14 21.13
CA GLU A 413 1.21 9.67 20.92
C GLU A 413 1.95 10.59 19.94
N ASP A 414 3.04 11.19 20.38
CA ASP A 414 3.80 12.22 19.66
C ASP A 414 5.16 11.73 19.14
N ILE A 415 5.39 10.41 19.09
CA ILE A 415 6.69 9.81 18.76
C ILE A 415 6.66 9.09 17.41
N GLY A 416 7.34 9.66 16.41
CA GLY A 416 7.55 9.02 15.11
C GLY A 416 8.82 8.17 15.08
N VAL A 417 8.74 6.95 14.55
CA VAL A 417 9.86 5.99 14.55
C VAL A 417 10.33 5.70 13.13
N CYS A 418 11.65 5.64 12.93
CA CYS A 418 12.21 5.16 11.66
C CYS A 418 12.44 3.63 11.72
N PRO A 419 11.84 2.83 10.81
CA PRO A 419 11.97 1.38 10.82
C PRO A 419 13.40 0.90 10.49
N SER A 420 14.19 1.70 9.77
CA SER A 420 15.56 1.32 9.38
C SER A 420 16.63 1.59 10.43
N CYS A 421 16.52 2.66 11.23
CA CYS A 421 17.60 3.09 12.13
C CYS A 421 17.20 3.26 13.59
N SER A 422 15.94 2.98 13.94
CA SER A 422 15.39 3.11 15.31
C SER A 422 15.51 4.50 15.94
N LEU A 423 15.86 5.52 15.14
CA LEU A 423 15.76 6.92 15.59
C LEU A 423 14.28 7.27 15.82
N MET A 424 14.07 8.11 16.81
CA MET A 424 12.76 8.61 17.22
C MET A 424 12.74 10.12 17.07
N ILE A 425 11.66 10.67 16.51
CA ILE A 425 11.40 12.10 16.41
C ILE A 425 10.14 12.45 17.21
N ARG A 426 10.05 13.69 17.66
CA ARG A 426 8.84 14.21 18.30
C ARG A 426 8.03 15.02 17.30
N VAL A 427 6.75 14.72 17.16
CA VAL A 427 5.85 15.44 16.25
C VAL A 427 5.07 16.49 17.04
N ILE A 428 5.21 17.77 16.66
CA ILE A 428 4.44 18.87 17.24
C ILE A 428 3.20 19.08 16.37
N PHE A 429 2.01 18.90 16.96
CA PHE A 429 0.73 19.02 16.27
C PHE A 429 -0.35 19.61 17.17
N ASP A 430 -1.33 20.28 16.56
CA ASP A 430 -2.62 20.59 17.18
C ASP A 430 -3.70 19.66 16.58
N GLU A 431 -4.72 19.29 17.38
CA GLU A 431 -5.83 18.42 16.93
C GLU A 431 -6.60 18.97 15.71
N ALA A 432 -6.50 20.28 15.45
CA ALA A 432 -7.12 20.94 14.31
C ALA A 432 -6.38 20.71 12.97
N ASP A 433 -5.09 20.37 13.01
CA ASP A 433 -4.23 20.22 11.84
C ASP A 433 -4.20 18.78 11.30
N LEU A 434 -4.80 17.84 12.05
CA LEU A 434 -4.95 16.45 11.64
C LEU A 434 -6.03 16.30 10.56
N ALA A 435 -5.75 15.48 9.54
CA ALA A 435 -6.74 15.09 8.54
C ALA A 435 -7.99 14.46 9.21
N LYS A 436 -9.18 14.96 8.87
CA LYS A 436 -10.46 14.48 9.40
C LYS A 436 -10.96 13.29 8.59
N ASP A 437 -11.58 12.33 9.26
CA ASP A 437 -12.26 11.23 8.58
C ASP A 437 -13.50 11.78 7.87
N ASP A 438 -13.58 11.59 6.56
CA ASP A 438 -14.76 11.94 5.75
C ASP A 438 -15.91 10.96 6.02
N ASP A 439 -16.53 11.04 7.20
CA ASP A 439 -17.81 10.41 7.52
C ASP A 439 -18.97 11.34 7.12
N ASP A 440 -19.22 11.51 5.81
CA ASP A 440 -20.57 11.59 5.21
C ASP A 440 -20.52 11.97 3.71
N LYS A 441 -20.63 10.96 2.83
CA LYS A 441 -21.49 11.00 1.63
C LYS A 441 -21.61 9.65 0.93
N THR A 442 -22.82 9.11 1.00
CA THR A 442 -23.40 8.08 0.15
C THR A 442 -23.43 8.54 -1.32
N GLY A 443 -23.04 7.68 -2.28
CA GLY A 443 -23.32 7.93 -3.70
C GLY A 443 -22.58 7.09 -4.74
N SER A 444 -23.09 5.88 -5.01
CA SER A 444 -23.10 5.21 -6.32
C SER A 444 -21.77 5.00 -7.09
N GLY A 445 -21.29 3.76 -7.08
CA GLY A 445 -20.30 3.23 -8.02
C GLY A 445 -20.51 1.74 -8.21
N ALA A 446 -21.60 1.36 -8.88
CA ALA A 446 -21.84 -0.01 -9.30
C ALA A 446 -20.69 -0.50 -10.20
N VAL A 447 -19.95 -1.51 -9.75
CA VAL A 447 -19.08 -2.31 -10.62
C VAL A 447 -19.82 -3.61 -10.91
N THR A 448 -20.35 -3.69 -12.14
CA THR A 448 -20.87 -4.91 -12.74
C THR A 448 -19.77 -5.97 -12.82
N VAL A 449 -19.95 -7.06 -12.09
CA VAL A 449 -19.24 -8.33 -12.33
C VAL A 449 -19.97 -9.02 -13.48
N GLN A 450 -19.41 -8.96 -14.69
CA GLN A 450 -19.78 -9.89 -15.76
C GLN A 450 -19.12 -11.24 -15.48
N ALA A 451 -19.98 -12.24 -15.27
CA ALA A 451 -19.72 -13.63 -15.64
C ALA A 451 -20.13 -13.85 -17.10
#